data_AF-A0A5C6U753-F1
#
_entry.id   AF-A0A5C6U753-F1
#
_cell.length_a   1.000
_cell.length_b   1.000
_cell.length_c   1.000
_cell.angle_alpha   90.00
_cell.angle_beta   90.00
_cell.angle_gamma   90.00
#
_symmetry.space_group_name_H-M   'P 1'
#
loop_
_entity.id
_entity.type
_entity.pdbx_description
1 polymer ?
#
loop_
_entity_poly.entity_id
_entity_poly.type
_entity_poly.pdbx_seq_one_letter_code
_entity_poly.pdbx_strand_id
1 'polypeptide(L)'
;MRSVAVYLTQRLYGGPEEGGWWYDAGELCTDPVLTAFGVTFSDGHEDRARRMSNEVQAFLDRDWNTGDHTRPISSVLSAGRFEARVHDGWPPLAYPAERPRYE
;
A
#
# COMPACT_ATOMS: atom_id res chain seq x y z
N MET A 1 -1.52 14.80 12.50
CA MET A 1 -2.66 14.03 11.98
C MET A 1 -2.14 12.75 11.36
N ARG A 2 -2.89 11.64 11.44
CA ARG A 2 -2.66 10.41 10.65
C ARG A 2 -3.77 10.21 9.64
N SER A 3 -3.48 9.55 8.53
CA SER A 3 -4.47 9.07 7.58
C SER A 3 -4.31 7.58 7.28
N VAL A 4 -5.40 6.92 6.92
CA VAL A 4 -5.42 5.56 6.37
C VAL A 4 -5.95 5.65 4.95
N ALA A 5 -5.29 4.98 4.02
CA ALA A 5 -5.72 4.88 2.63
C ALA A 5 -5.33 3.51 2.03
N VAL A 6 -5.98 3.14 0.93
CA VAL A 6 -5.72 1.88 0.22
C VAL A 6 -4.93 2.14 -1.04
N TYR A 7 -3.88 1.34 -1.25
CA TYR A 7 -3.00 1.41 -2.41
C TYR A 7 -2.98 0.07 -3.14
N LEU A 8 -2.88 0.11 -4.47
CA LEU A 8 -2.39 -1.05 -5.22
C LEU A 8 -0.86 -1.01 -5.19
N THR A 9 -0.28 -1.96 -4.46
CA THR A 9 1.15 -2.04 -4.21
C THR A 9 1.78 -3.10 -5.11
N GLN A 10 2.87 -2.73 -5.77
CA GLN A 10 3.64 -3.61 -6.66
C GLN A 10 5.11 -3.59 -6.26
N ARG A 11 5.78 -4.71 -6.52
CA ARG A 11 7.24 -4.80 -6.41
C ARG A 11 7.87 -4.51 -7.76
N LEU A 12 8.61 -3.41 -7.84
CA LEU A 12 9.25 -2.94 -9.05
C LEU A 12 10.74 -3.27 -9.04
N TYR A 13 11.30 -3.50 -10.23
CA TYR A 13 12.73 -3.71 -10.39
C TYR A 13 13.48 -2.38 -10.31
N GLY A 14 14.43 -2.30 -9.37
CA GLY A 14 15.23 -1.11 -9.10
C GLY A 14 16.40 -0.96 -10.07
N GLY A 15 17.11 -2.05 -10.36
CA GLY A 15 18.28 -2.07 -11.23
C GLY A 15 19.14 -3.33 -11.06
N PRO A 16 20.18 -3.51 -11.89
CA PRO A 16 21.01 -4.72 -11.93
C PRO A 16 22.11 -4.78 -10.87
N GLU A 17 22.27 -3.73 -10.08
CA GLU A 17 23.26 -3.67 -9.00
C GLU A 17 23.06 -4.81 -7.99
N GLU A 18 24.15 -5.38 -7.48
CA GLU A 18 24.16 -6.51 -6.52
C GLU A 18 23.33 -7.75 -6.91
N GLY A 19 23.25 -8.05 -8.21
CA GLY A 19 22.47 -9.20 -8.69
C GLY A 19 20.99 -8.91 -8.82
N GLY A 20 20.63 -7.62 -8.82
CA GLY A 20 19.27 -7.15 -8.92
C GLY A 20 18.75 -6.68 -7.56
N TRP A 21 18.11 -5.51 -7.57
CA TRP A 21 17.36 -5.03 -6.41
C TRP A 21 15.95 -4.62 -6.81
N TRP A 22 15.06 -4.59 -5.83
CA TRP A 22 13.64 -4.29 -6.01
C TRP A 22 13.17 -3.32 -4.93
N TYR A 23 12.12 -2.58 -5.24
CA TYR A 23 11.46 -1.70 -4.28
C TYR A 23 9.95 -1.82 -4.42
N ASP A 24 9.23 -1.59 -3.32
CA ASP A 24 7.78 -1.56 -3.34
C ASP A 24 7.31 -0.14 -3.67
N ALA A 25 6.37 -0.05 -4.60
CA ALA A 25 5.70 1.19 -4.97
C ALA A 25 4.20 0.97 -4.97
N GLY A 26 3.43 1.99 -4.66
CA GLY A 26 1.98 1.88 -4.66
C GLY A 26 1.30 3.13 -5.16
N GLU A 27 0.16 2.92 -5.82
CA GLU A 27 -0.71 3.97 -6.33
C GLU A 27 -2.02 3.99 -5.53
N LEU A 28 -2.45 5.18 -5.13
CA LEU A 28 -3.66 5.37 -4.35
C LEU A 28 -4.87 4.87 -5.15
N CYS A 29 -5.64 3.96 -4.57
CA CYS A 29 -6.81 3.41 -5.24
C CYS A 29 -7.90 4.48 -5.42
N THR A 30 -8.54 4.47 -6.59
CA THR A 30 -9.65 5.37 -6.94
C THR A 30 -10.99 4.64 -7.07
N ASP A 31 -11.01 3.32 -6.89
CA ASP A 31 -12.24 2.56 -6.82
C ASP A 31 -13.12 3.10 -5.67
N PRO A 32 -14.43 3.35 -5.88
CA PRO A 32 -15.29 3.94 -4.86
C PRO A 32 -15.35 3.13 -3.55
N VAL A 33 -15.33 1.80 -3.62
CA VAL A 33 -15.36 0.92 -2.44
C VAL A 33 -14.08 1.08 -1.64
N LEU A 34 -12.93 1.09 -2.31
CA LEU A 34 -11.64 1.23 -1.65
C LEU A 34 -11.40 2.63 -1.10
N THR A 35 -11.85 3.65 -1.83
CA THR A 35 -11.76 5.06 -1.43
C THR A 35 -12.58 5.33 -0.17
N ALA A 36 -13.69 4.62 0.04
CA ALA A 36 -14.53 4.77 1.22
C ALA A 36 -13.84 4.35 2.53
N PHE A 37 -12.75 3.58 2.46
CA PHE A 37 -11.91 3.29 3.64
C PHE A 37 -10.98 4.44 4.02
N GLY A 38 -10.84 5.45 3.16
CA GLY A 38 -10.03 6.64 3.41
C GLY A 38 -10.53 7.41 4.64
N VAL A 39 -9.68 7.57 5.65
CA VAL A 39 -10.05 8.25 6.91
C VAL A 39 -8.86 8.97 7.54
N THR A 40 -9.14 10.09 8.22
CA THR A 40 -8.15 10.87 8.97
C THR A 40 -8.40 10.80 10.48
N PHE A 41 -7.32 10.96 11.23
CA PHE A 41 -7.29 10.95 12.68
C PHE A 41 -6.48 12.15 13.18
N SER A 42 -7.02 12.87 14.16
CA SER A 42 -6.26 13.90 14.88
C SER A 42 -5.04 13.31 15.59
N ASP A 43 -4.11 14.17 15.99
CA ASP A 43 -2.91 13.77 16.75
C ASP A 43 -3.28 13.07 18.08
N GLY A 44 -2.46 12.10 18.50
CA GLY A 44 -2.71 11.29 19.70
C GLY A 44 -3.64 10.09 19.48
N HIS A 45 -4.01 9.79 18.23
CA HIS A 45 -4.84 8.64 17.85
C HIS A 45 -4.11 7.63 16.96
N GLU A 46 -2.79 7.50 17.10
CA GLU A 46 -1.95 6.61 16.29
C GLU A 46 -2.41 5.14 16.40
N ASP A 47 -2.77 4.71 17.61
CA ASP A 47 -3.29 3.36 17.85
C ASP A 47 -4.65 3.10 17.20
N ARG A 48 -5.46 4.14 16.99
CA ARG A 48 -6.74 4.04 16.29
C ARG A 48 -6.52 3.94 14.78
N ALA A 49 -5.61 4.75 14.24
CA ALA A 49 -5.21 4.67 12.84
C ALA A 49 -4.63 3.29 12.48
N ARG A 50 -3.75 2.75 13.33
CA ARG A 50 -3.18 1.41 13.17
C ARG A 50 -4.24 0.31 13.22
N ARG A 51 -5.18 0.37 14.18
CA ARG A 51 -6.29 -0.60 14.26
C ARG A 51 -7.16 -0.56 13.01
N MET A 52 -7.54 0.64 12.55
CA MET A 52 -8.30 0.80 11.31
C MET A 52 -7.56 0.23 10.10
N SER A 53 -6.26 0.52 9.94
CA SER A 53 -5.45 -0.04 8.85
C SER A 53 -5.44 -1.57 8.88
N ASN A 54 -5.33 -2.20 10.06
CA ASN A 54 -5.39 -3.66 10.19
C ASN A 54 -6.76 -4.23 9.83
N GLU A 55 -7.85 -3.58 10.26
CA GLU A 55 -9.23 -3.99 9.94
C GLU A 55 -9.50 -3.90 8.43
N VAL A 56 -9.08 -2.80 7.81
CA VAL A 56 -9.18 -2.63 6.35
C VAL A 56 -8.32 -3.66 5.64
N GLN A 57 -7.08 -3.91 6.09
CA GLN A 57 -6.23 -4.94 5.48
C GLN A 57 -6.87 -6.33 5.53
N ALA A 58 -7.49 -6.71 6.65
CA ALA A 58 -8.19 -7.99 6.77
C ALA A 58 -9.38 -8.10 5.78
N PHE A 59 -10.10 -6.99 5.55
CA PHE A 59 -11.12 -6.92 4.51
C PHE A 59 -10.52 -7.08 3.11
N LEU A 60 -9.44 -6.35 2.81
CA LEU A 60 -8.75 -6.44 1.52
C LEU A 60 -8.24 -7.87 1.27
N ASP A 61 -7.66 -8.52 2.27
CA ASP A 61 -7.14 -9.87 2.14
C ASP A 61 -8.22 -10.91 1.86
N ARG A 62 -9.43 -10.70 2.40
CA ARG A 62 -10.57 -11.58 2.18
C ARG A 62 -11.23 -11.37 0.82
N ASP A 63 -11.43 -10.12 0.42
CA ASP A 63 -12.33 -9.78 -0.70
C ASP A 63 -11.59 -9.26 -1.95
N TRP A 64 -10.45 -8.58 -1.80
CA TRP A 64 -9.77 -7.88 -2.89
C TRP A 64 -8.45 -8.52 -3.33
N ASN A 65 -7.68 -9.06 -2.38
CA ASN A 65 -6.47 -9.82 -2.66
C ASN A 65 -6.79 -11.29 -2.96
N THR A 66 -7.78 -11.47 -3.82
CA THR A 66 -8.24 -12.76 -4.35
C THR A 66 -7.94 -12.82 -5.85
N GLY A 67 -8.17 -13.97 -6.50
CA GLY A 67 -7.91 -14.13 -7.93
C GLY A 67 -6.47 -13.76 -8.30
N ASP A 68 -6.30 -12.83 -9.24
CA ASP A 68 -4.99 -12.40 -9.75
C ASP A 68 -4.11 -11.72 -8.68
N HIS A 69 -4.71 -11.17 -7.63
CA HIS A 69 -4.02 -10.50 -6.52
C HIS A 69 -3.71 -11.42 -5.32
N THR A 70 -4.01 -12.72 -5.43
CA THR A 70 -3.74 -13.68 -4.35
C THR A 70 -2.26 -13.92 -4.10
N ARG A 71 -1.45 -13.75 -5.15
CA ARG A 71 -0.02 -14.08 -5.12
C ARG A 71 0.73 -13.15 -4.15
N PRO A 72 1.78 -13.66 -3.48
CA PRO A 72 2.66 -12.81 -2.70
C PRO A 72 3.33 -11.78 -3.62
N ILE A 73 3.56 -10.57 -3.11
CA ILE A 73 4.11 -9.46 -3.88
C ILE A 73 5.50 -9.73 -4.45
N SER A 74 6.26 -10.65 -3.83
CA SER A 74 7.56 -11.11 -4.30
C SER A 74 7.50 -12.08 -5.49
N SER A 75 6.31 -12.54 -5.89
CA SER A 75 6.15 -13.41 -7.05
C SER A 75 6.31 -12.61 -8.34
N VAL A 76 7.05 -13.17 -9.31
CA VAL A 76 7.20 -12.59 -10.66
C VAL A 76 5.85 -12.48 -11.38
N LEU A 77 4.89 -13.33 -11.04
CA LEU A 77 3.54 -13.31 -11.61
C LEU A 77 2.54 -12.56 -10.71
N SER A 78 3.01 -11.76 -9.76
CA SER A 78 2.14 -10.93 -8.92
C SER A 78 1.49 -9.83 -9.74
N ALA A 79 0.16 -9.67 -9.62
CA ALA A 79 -0.56 -8.50 -10.14
C ALA A 79 -0.50 -7.29 -9.16
N GLY A 80 0.30 -7.37 -8.11
CA GLY A 80 0.28 -6.45 -6.98
C GLY A 80 -0.74 -6.84 -5.92
N ARG A 81 -0.70 -6.15 -4.78
CA ARG A 81 -1.62 -6.34 -3.66
C ARG A 81 -2.23 -5.04 -3.20
N PHE A 82 -3.50 -5.08 -2.86
CA PHE A 82 -4.17 -4.00 -2.15
C PHE A 82 -3.68 -3.96 -0.71
N GLU A 83 -3.14 -2.81 -0.30
CA GLU A 83 -2.59 -2.59 1.03
C GLU A 83 -3.22 -1.34 1.68
N ALA A 84 -3.67 -1.49 2.93
CA ALA A 84 -4.10 -0.39 3.76
C ALA A 84 -2.90 0.20 4.50
N ARG A 85 -2.53 1.45 4.18
CA ARG A 85 -1.35 2.11 4.74
C ARG A 85 -1.70 3.31 5.60
N VAL A 86 -0.94 3.48 6.68
CA VAL A 86 -1.01 4.66 7.56
C VAL A 86 0.03 5.67 7.10
N HIS A 87 -0.38 6.93 6.95
CA HIS A 87 0.50 8.05 6.61
C HIS A 87 0.48 9.14 7.67
N ASP A 88 1.60 9.86 7.79
CA ASP A 88 1.66 11.14 8.47
C ASP A 88 1.07 12.22 7.56
N GLY A 89 0.06 12.93 8.03
CA GLY A 89 -0.68 13.91 7.23
C GLY A 89 -1.60 13.25 6.19
N TRP A 90 -1.71 13.88 5.02
CA TRP A 90 -2.60 13.44 3.95
C TRP A 90 -1.92 12.37 3.09
N PRO A 91 -2.63 11.30 2.65
CA PRO A 91 -2.02 10.19 1.96
C PRO A 91 -1.51 10.66 0.59
N PRO A 92 -0.27 10.32 0.21
CA PRO A 92 0.26 10.67 -1.09
C PRO A 92 -0.49 9.91 -2.20
N LEU A 93 -0.55 10.48 -3.40
CA LEU A 93 -1.17 9.80 -4.55
C LEU A 93 -0.38 8.54 -4.96
N ALA A 94 0.92 8.52 -4.71
CA ALA A 94 1.77 7.37 -4.93
C ALA A 94 2.95 7.38 -3.95
N TYR A 95 3.56 6.21 -3.74
CA TYR A 95 4.83 6.08 -3.05
C TYR A 95 5.75 5.09 -3.77
N PRO A 96 7.07 5.15 -3.55
CA PRO A 96 7.77 6.32 -3.00
C PRO A 96 7.55 7.56 -3.89
N ALA A 97 7.74 8.75 -3.32
CA ALA A 97 7.49 10.01 -4.06
C ALA A 97 8.38 10.15 -5.31
N GLU A 98 9.61 9.61 -5.21
CA GLU A 98 10.54 9.50 -6.32
C GLU A 98 11.04 8.05 -6.40
N ARG A 99 11.42 7.62 -7.60
CA ARG A 99 12.05 6.32 -7.80
C ARG A 99 13.34 6.25 -6.96
N PRO A 100 13.49 5.25 -6.07
CA PRO A 100 14.71 5.08 -5.30
C PRO A 100 15.90 4.86 -6.22
N ARG A 101 17.09 5.21 -5.74
CA ARG A 101 18.36 4.93 -6.41
C ARG A 101 19.13 3.94 -5.57
N TYR A 102 19.95 3.15 -6.25
CA TYR A 102 20.92 2.29 -5.58
C TYR A 102 21.97 3.16 -4.86
N GLU A 103 22.31 2.82 -3.62
CA GLU A 103 23.30 3.52 -2.78
C GLU A 103 24.61 2.74 -2.67
#